data_AF-A0A1X6ZWJ3-F1
#
_entry.id   AF-A0A1X6ZWJ3-F1
#
_cell.length_a   1.000
_cell.length_b   1.000
_cell.length_c   1.000
_cell.angle_alpha   90.00
_cell.angle_beta   90.00
_cell.angle_gamma   90.00
#
_symmetry.space_group_name_H-M   'P 1'
#
loop_
_entity.id
_entity.type
_entity.pdbx_description
1 polymer ?
#
loop_
_entity_poly.entity_id
_entity_poly.type
_entity_poly.pdbx_seq_one_letter_code
_entity_poly.pdbx_strand_id
1 'polypeptide(L)'
;MSHDSRHSRFRDAHDDKTTARYVEQTPQTMSPSYRLAYADEEFLLRDEMRSVRLQLELMKPELALDEAGINSTVVLFGGARIRAPGVVPEGHPMAKLATYYTQAERLAALVTKKSLDAGGTDWVVCTGGGPGVMEAGNKGAHEAGGRSVGLSIVLPHEQVPNRYVTPELTFNFHYFAVRKMHFLMRARAVCVFPGGFGTLDETFEALTLIQTGRMERQPVLFFGRSFWEGVINFEKLVEAGTISPEDLDLFRFVETAEEALEAIESWEGAGTKRSEIPGRKDLGDPTEEGGPEDEGGAA
;
A
#
# COMPACT_ATOMS: atom_id res chain seq x y z
N MET A 1 23.42 12.20 0.79
CA MET A 1 23.25 12.53 2.21
C MET A 1 23.52 14.01 2.37
N SER A 2 22.47 14.82 2.40
CA SER A 2 22.59 16.22 2.80
C SER A 2 22.94 16.24 4.28
N HIS A 3 24.10 16.76 4.65
CA HIS A 3 24.41 17.06 6.06
C HIS A 3 23.47 18.19 6.46
N ASP A 4 22.33 17.85 7.06
CA ASP A 4 21.47 18.82 7.71
C ASP A 4 22.22 19.40 8.91
N SER A 5 22.79 20.59 8.72
CA SER A 5 23.56 21.32 9.71
C SER A 5 22.65 21.99 10.75
N ARG A 6 21.63 21.29 11.25
CA ARG A 6 20.98 21.68 12.49
C ARG A 6 22.05 21.63 13.57
N HIS A 7 22.47 22.80 14.04
CA HIS A 7 23.50 23.03 15.05
C HIS A 7 23.20 22.29 16.36
N SER A 8 23.40 20.97 16.38
CA SER A 8 23.37 20.18 17.60
C SER A 8 24.58 20.58 18.42
N ARG A 9 24.32 21.02 19.66
CA ARG A 9 25.38 21.22 20.67
C ARG A 9 25.93 19.88 21.18
N PHE A 10 25.25 18.78 20.88
CA PHE A 10 25.65 17.43 21.21
C PHE A 10 26.34 16.75 20.02
N ARG A 11 27.24 15.83 20.34
CA ARG A 11 28.00 15.04 19.37
C ARG A 11 27.10 14.16 18.50
N ASP A 12 27.52 13.92 17.25
CA ASP A 12 26.76 13.15 16.28
C ASP A 12 26.91 11.63 16.51
N ALA A 13 25.83 10.86 16.25
CA ALA A 13 25.85 9.40 16.42
C ALA A 13 26.83 8.69 15.47
N HIS A 14 27.12 9.25 14.29
CA HIS A 14 28.12 8.71 13.37
C HIS A 14 29.53 8.87 13.95
N ASP A 15 29.81 9.97 14.65
CA ASP A 15 31.11 10.22 15.29
C ASP A 15 31.37 9.20 16.39
N ASP A 16 30.37 8.91 17.22
CA ASP A 16 30.48 7.93 18.31
C ASP A 16 30.60 6.50 17.76
N LYS A 17 29.80 6.13 16.75
CA LYS A 17 29.93 4.84 16.04
C LYS A 17 31.32 4.66 15.44
N THR A 18 31.90 5.72 14.89
CA THR A 18 33.25 5.69 14.31
C THR A 18 34.30 5.60 15.41
N THR A 19 34.19 6.42 16.46
CA THR A 19 35.13 6.44 17.59
C THR A 19 35.19 5.09 18.30
N ALA A 20 34.04 4.44 18.52
CA ALA A 20 33.95 3.16 19.19
C ALA A 20 34.74 2.02 18.49
N ARG A 21 35.03 2.15 17.19
CA ARG A 21 35.83 1.16 16.43
C ARG A 21 37.33 1.21 16.72
N TYR A 22 37.83 2.33 17.25
CA TYR A 22 39.26 2.56 17.47
C TYR A 22 39.69 2.39 18.93
N VAL A 23 38.81 1.89 19.79
CA VAL A 23 39.13 1.59 21.20
C VAL A 23 40.06 0.38 21.27
N GLU A 24 40.97 0.38 22.24
CA GLU A 24 41.85 -0.75 22.52
C GLU A 24 41.06 -2.05 22.68
N GLN A 25 41.58 -3.13 22.10
CA GLN A 25 40.94 -4.44 22.10
C GLN A 25 41.24 -5.18 23.42
N THR A 26 40.25 -5.20 24.29
CA THR A 26 40.25 -5.88 25.60
C THR A 26 39.09 -6.87 25.64
N PRO A 27 39.08 -7.86 26.56
CA PRO A 27 37.93 -8.73 26.74
C PRO A 27 36.61 -7.98 26.95
N GLN A 28 36.65 -6.82 27.60
CA GLN A 28 35.48 -5.97 27.85
C GLN A 28 35.01 -5.27 26.58
N THR A 29 35.93 -4.64 25.83
CA THR A 29 35.59 -3.86 24.63
C THR A 29 35.18 -4.74 23.45
N MET A 30 35.54 -6.03 23.49
CA MET A 30 35.09 -7.06 22.54
C MET A 30 33.76 -7.72 22.90
N SER A 31 33.25 -7.51 24.12
CA SER A 31 31.97 -8.07 24.55
C SER A 31 30.81 -7.46 23.74
N PRO A 32 29.81 -8.26 23.31
CA PRO A 32 28.58 -7.72 22.70
C PRO A 32 27.93 -6.64 23.57
N SER A 33 27.99 -6.77 24.90
CA SER A 33 27.42 -5.79 25.83
C SER A 33 28.08 -4.40 25.82
N TYR A 34 29.28 -4.29 25.24
CA TYR A 34 29.98 -3.00 25.09
C TYR A 34 29.65 -2.29 23.77
N ARG A 35 29.01 -2.97 22.81
CA ARG A 35 28.64 -2.39 21.53
C ARG A 35 27.58 -1.30 21.73
N LEU A 36 27.65 -0.24 20.94
CA LEU A 36 26.62 0.80 20.90
C LEU A 36 25.30 0.18 20.40
N ALA A 37 24.23 0.27 21.19
CA ALA A 37 22.96 -0.40 20.89
C ALA A 37 22.37 -0.08 19.50
N TYR A 38 22.45 1.18 19.05
CA TYR A 38 21.95 1.59 17.73
C TYR A 38 22.84 1.15 16.55
N ALA A 39 24.01 0.59 16.83
CA ALA A 39 24.97 0.06 15.86
C ALA A 39 25.20 -1.46 16.02
N ASP A 40 24.51 -2.10 16.95
CA ASP A 40 24.59 -3.54 17.20
C ASP A 40 23.46 -4.27 16.46
N GLU A 41 23.78 -4.84 15.31
CA GLU A 41 22.82 -5.56 14.46
C GLU A 41 22.25 -6.78 15.16
N GLU A 42 23.06 -7.51 15.93
CA GLU A 42 22.62 -8.70 16.67
C GLU A 42 21.56 -8.32 17.70
N PHE A 43 21.79 -7.23 18.46
CA PHE A 43 20.80 -6.68 19.37
C PHE A 43 19.53 -6.23 18.64
N LEU A 44 19.67 -5.47 17.56
CA LEU A 44 18.54 -4.95 16.78
C LEU A 44 17.71 -6.04 16.10
N LEU A 45 18.26 -7.24 15.88
CA LEU A 45 17.56 -8.40 15.30
C LEU A 45 16.86 -9.30 16.33
N ARG A 46 17.03 -9.06 17.63
CA ARG A 46 16.33 -9.80 18.69
C ARG A 46 14.82 -9.63 18.66
N ASP A 47 14.05 -10.60 19.15
CA ASP A 47 12.59 -10.52 19.17
C ASP A 47 12.05 -9.34 19.99
N GLU A 48 12.71 -8.98 21.08
CA GLU A 48 12.30 -7.85 21.93
C GLU A 48 12.42 -6.50 21.20
N MET A 49 13.28 -6.41 20.18
CA MET A 49 13.48 -5.20 19.37
C MET A 49 12.49 -5.08 18.20
N ARG A 50 11.48 -5.95 18.13
CA ARG A 50 10.45 -5.91 17.08
C ARG A 50 9.74 -4.57 16.98
N SER A 51 9.42 -3.93 18.10
CA SER A 51 8.77 -2.61 18.11
C SER A 51 9.65 -1.52 17.48
N VAL A 52 10.95 -1.56 17.73
CA VAL A 52 11.93 -0.65 17.12
C VAL A 52 12.03 -0.89 15.62
N ARG A 53 12.08 -2.16 15.17
CA ARG A 53 12.11 -2.49 13.74
C ARG A 53 10.83 -2.05 13.02
N LEU A 54 9.66 -2.24 13.64
CA LEU A 54 8.38 -1.74 13.12
C LEU A 54 8.40 -0.21 12.99
N GLN A 55 8.92 0.51 14.00
CA GLN A 55 9.07 1.96 13.93
C GLN A 55 10.00 2.39 12.79
N LEU A 56 11.13 1.71 12.59
CA LEU A 56 12.07 2.00 11.50
C LEU A 56 11.43 1.78 10.12
N GLU A 57 10.67 0.69 9.94
CA GLU A 57 9.95 0.42 8.68
C GLU A 57 8.80 1.39 8.43
N LEU A 58 8.20 1.94 9.48
CA LEU A 58 7.21 3.01 9.33
C LEU A 58 7.89 4.33 8.94
N MET A 59 8.96 4.72 9.63
CA MET A 59 9.57 6.04 9.47
C MET A 59 10.44 6.17 8.21
N LYS A 60 11.22 5.16 7.85
CA LYS A 60 12.21 5.28 6.76
C LYS A 60 11.57 5.64 5.41
N PRO A 61 10.48 4.98 4.97
CA PRO A 61 9.84 5.36 3.71
C PRO A 61 9.13 6.71 3.81
N GLU A 62 8.47 7.03 4.93
CA GLU A 62 7.80 8.32 5.11
C GLU A 62 8.78 9.49 5.01
N LEU A 63 9.91 9.43 5.71
CA LEU A 63 10.94 10.47 5.66
C LEU A 63 11.50 10.64 4.25
N ALA A 64 11.74 9.54 3.53
CA ALA A 64 12.26 9.60 2.17
C ALA A 64 11.22 10.15 1.16
N LEU A 65 9.95 9.81 1.33
CA LEU A 65 8.86 10.34 0.52
C LEU A 65 8.66 11.84 0.78
N ASP A 66 8.75 12.28 2.04
CA ASP A 66 8.69 13.69 2.41
C ASP A 66 9.88 14.49 1.87
N GLU A 67 11.11 13.97 1.98
CA GLU A 67 12.33 14.58 1.41
C GLU A 67 12.24 14.70 -0.13
N ALA A 68 11.59 13.74 -0.78
CA ALA A 68 11.33 13.76 -2.21
C ALA A 68 10.12 14.63 -2.61
N GLY A 69 9.37 15.17 -1.64
CA GLY A 69 8.18 15.98 -1.87
C GLY A 69 7.02 15.19 -2.49
N ILE A 70 6.84 13.92 -2.12
CA ILE A 70 5.76 13.06 -2.63
C ILE A 70 4.54 13.20 -1.72
N ASN A 71 3.55 13.99 -2.13
CA ASN A 71 2.37 14.31 -1.34
C ASN A 71 1.25 13.26 -1.49
N SER A 72 1.09 12.70 -2.70
CA SER A 72 0.05 11.71 -2.97
C SER A 72 0.45 10.72 -4.05
N THR A 73 -0.15 9.53 -3.99
CA THR A 73 0.14 8.43 -4.89
C THR A 73 -1.11 7.88 -5.57
N VAL A 74 -0.93 7.30 -6.75
CA VAL A 74 -1.93 6.42 -7.38
C VAL A 74 -1.40 4.99 -7.30
N VAL A 75 -2.09 4.16 -6.55
CA VAL A 75 -1.64 2.81 -6.22
C VAL A 75 -2.13 1.82 -7.27
N LEU A 76 -1.21 1.01 -7.81
CA LEU A 76 -1.54 -0.05 -8.76
C LEU A 76 -1.30 -1.42 -8.12
N PHE A 77 -2.38 -2.14 -7.86
CA PHE A 77 -2.36 -3.54 -7.45
C PHE A 77 -2.64 -4.46 -8.64
N GLY A 78 -2.00 -5.62 -8.68
CA GLY A 78 -2.30 -6.61 -9.70
C GLY A 78 -1.32 -7.78 -9.74
N GLY A 79 -1.61 -8.74 -10.61
CA GLY A 79 -0.87 -10.00 -10.70
C GLY A 79 0.59 -9.82 -11.13
N ALA A 80 1.52 -10.29 -10.29
CA ALA A 80 2.96 -10.37 -10.62
C ALA A 80 3.28 -11.32 -11.80
N ARG A 81 2.31 -12.16 -12.20
CA ARG A 81 2.45 -13.14 -13.29
C ARG A 81 1.93 -12.64 -14.63
N ILE A 82 1.20 -11.52 -14.66
CA ILE A 82 0.75 -10.91 -15.92
C ILE A 82 2.00 -10.43 -16.67
N ARG A 83 2.06 -10.63 -17.98
CA ARG A 83 3.22 -10.27 -18.80
C ARG A 83 2.81 -9.29 -19.89
N ALA A 84 3.80 -8.55 -20.38
CA ALA A 84 3.64 -7.70 -21.54
C ALA A 84 3.12 -8.50 -22.76
N PRO A 85 2.38 -7.85 -23.68
CA PRO A 85 1.94 -8.48 -24.92
C PRO A 85 3.10 -9.14 -25.70
N GLY A 86 2.83 -10.31 -26.28
CA GLY A 86 3.82 -11.07 -27.06
C GLY A 86 4.81 -11.92 -26.27
N VAL A 87 4.86 -11.80 -24.93
CA VAL A 87 5.73 -12.63 -24.08
C VAL A 87 5.13 -14.03 -23.84
N VAL A 88 3.81 -14.09 -23.66
CA VAL A 88 3.09 -15.34 -23.41
C VAL A 88 2.55 -15.88 -24.74
N PRO A 89 2.79 -17.16 -25.10
CA PRO A 89 2.31 -17.75 -26.35
C PRO A 89 0.78 -17.66 -26.52
N GLU A 90 0.34 -17.47 -27.76
CA GLU A 90 -1.08 -17.51 -28.12
C GLU A 90 -1.70 -18.86 -27.72
N GLY A 91 -2.85 -18.80 -27.04
CA GLY A 91 -3.56 -19.99 -26.50
C GLY A 91 -3.30 -20.29 -25.02
N HIS A 92 -2.27 -19.73 -24.39
CA HIS A 92 -2.12 -19.84 -22.93
C HIS A 92 -3.20 -18.97 -22.24
N PRO A 93 -3.85 -19.44 -21.16
CA PRO A 93 -4.85 -18.65 -20.43
C PRO A 93 -4.41 -17.24 -20.00
N MET A 94 -3.12 -17.03 -19.75
CA MET A 94 -2.55 -15.73 -19.35
C MET A 94 -2.40 -14.75 -20.52
N ALA A 95 -2.43 -15.21 -21.77
CA ALA A 95 -2.32 -14.33 -22.93
C ALA A 95 -3.45 -13.29 -22.95
N LYS A 96 -4.66 -13.68 -22.52
CA LYS A 96 -5.81 -12.76 -22.39
C LYS A 96 -5.58 -11.67 -21.34
N LEU A 97 -4.73 -11.93 -20.35
CA LEU A 97 -4.44 -10.96 -19.29
C LEU A 97 -3.39 -9.92 -19.71
N ALA A 98 -2.69 -10.11 -20.83
CA ALA A 98 -1.67 -9.18 -21.31
C ALA A 98 -2.25 -7.78 -21.60
N THR A 99 -3.54 -7.68 -21.94
CA THR A 99 -4.23 -6.39 -22.11
C THR A 99 -4.15 -5.53 -20.84
N TYR A 100 -4.22 -6.15 -19.65
CA TYR A 100 -4.15 -5.43 -18.38
C TYR A 100 -2.75 -4.90 -18.09
N TYR A 101 -1.69 -5.53 -18.62
CA TYR A 101 -0.35 -4.93 -18.60
C TYR A 101 -0.35 -3.62 -19.38
N THR A 102 -0.90 -3.63 -20.61
CA THR A 102 -1.00 -2.42 -21.44
C THR A 102 -1.85 -1.34 -20.78
N GLN A 103 -2.98 -1.70 -20.16
CA GLN A 103 -3.83 -0.73 -19.45
C GLN A 103 -3.14 -0.14 -18.22
N ALA A 104 -2.38 -0.94 -17.45
CA ALA A 104 -1.60 -0.45 -16.31
C ALA A 104 -0.50 0.52 -16.74
N GLU A 105 0.26 0.18 -17.79
CA GLU A 105 1.28 1.05 -18.38
C GLU A 105 0.66 2.36 -18.90
N ARG A 106 -0.47 2.25 -19.60
CA ARG A 106 -1.20 3.40 -20.14
C ARG A 106 -1.73 4.33 -19.04
N LEU A 107 -2.38 3.78 -18.02
CA LEU A 107 -2.90 4.54 -16.88
C LEU A 107 -1.76 5.28 -16.17
N ALA A 108 -0.67 4.57 -15.87
CA ALA A 108 0.49 5.15 -15.24
C ALA A 108 1.07 6.33 -16.05
N ALA A 109 1.15 6.19 -17.37
CA ALA A 109 1.61 7.28 -18.23
C ALA A 109 0.67 8.50 -18.21
N LEU A 110 -0.66 8.29 -18.22
CA LEU A 110 -1.65 9.37 -18.16
C LEU A 110 -1.61 10.10 -16.82
N VAL A 111 -1.64 9.34 -15.72
CA VAL A 111 -1.54 9.86 -14.35
C VAL A 111 -0.22 10.62 -14.14
N THR A 112 0.88 10.11 -14.69
CA THR A 112 2.19 10.75 -14.58
C THR A 112 2.26 12.07 -15.34
N LYS A 113 1.69 12.16 -16.54
CA LYS A 113 1.62 13.44 -17.28
C LYS A 113 0.86 14.48 -16.47
N LYS A 114 -0.29 14.09 -15.91
CA LYS A 114 -1.08 14.96 -15.03
C LYS A 114 -0.30 15.38 -13.78
N SER A 115 0.44 14.45 -13.18
CA SER A 115 1.34 14.72 -12.05
C SER A 115 2.36 15.79 -12.42
N LEU A 116 3.06 15.63 -13.54
CA LEU A 116 4.08 16.56 -14.02
C LEU A 116 3.52 17.95 -14.32
N ASP A 117 2.35 18.04 -14.94
CA ASP A 117 1.65 19.30 -15.19
C ASP A 117 1.31 20.06 -13.89
N ALA A 118 1.15 19.32 -12.78
CA ALA A 118 0.89 19.85 -11.44
C ALA A 118 2.14 19.96 -10.54
N GLY A 119 3.36 19.79 -11.09
CA GLY A 119 4.62 19.94 -10.37
C GLY A 119 5.31 18.64 -9.94
N GLY A 120 4.74 17.48 -10.26
CA GLY A 120 5.39 16.17 -10.10
C GLY A 120 5.46 15.64 -8.66
N THR A 121 4.70 16.23 -7.74
CA THR A 121 4.66 15.88 -6.30
C THR A 121 3.43 15.07 -5.91
N ASP A 122 2.37 15.16 -6.69
CA ASP A 122 1.08 14.52 -6.45
C ASP A 122 0.79 13.50 -7.55
N TRP A 123 -0.10 12.54 -7.30
CA TRP A 123 -0.45 11.49 -8.27
C TRP A 123 0.73 10.61 -8.71
N VAL A 124 1.73 10.43 -7.84
CA VAL A 124 2.91 9.63 -8.17
C VAL A 124 2.55 8.15 -8.18
N VAL A 125 2.92 7.43 -9.23
CA VAL A 125 2.59 6.00 -9.34
C VAL A 125 3.29 5.21 -8.23
N CYS A 126 2.54 4.39 -7.50
CA CYS A 126 3.05 3.54 -6.42
C CYS A 126 2.65 2.08 -6.67
N THR A 127 3.61 1.17 -6.61
CA THR A 127 3.39 -0.26 -6.81
C THR A 127 4.19 -1.09 -5.79
N GLY A 128 4.02 -2.41 -5.80
CA GLY A 128 4.86 -3.31 -5.00
C GLY A 128 6.29 -3.50 -5.53
N GLY A 129 6.67 -2.88 -6.64
CA GLY A 129 7.99 -2.95 -7.24
C GLY A 129 8.34 -4.28 -7.91
N GLY A 130 7.44 -5.28 -7.89
CA GLY A 130 7.66 -6.57 -8.54
C GLY A 130 7.42 -6.57 -10.06
N PRO A 131 7.41 -7.74 -10.71
CA PRO A 131 7.09 -7.90 -12.12
C PRO A 131 5.59 -7.73 -12.42
N GLY A 132 5.23 -7.79 -13.70
CA GLY A 132 3.84 -7.83 -14.16
C GLY A 132 3.14 -6.48 -14.07
N VAL A 133 1.94 -6.41 -13.49
CA VAL A 133 1.18 -5.13 -13.41
C VAL A 133 2.00 -4.06 -12.67
N MET A 134 2.73 -4.44 -11.63
CA MET A 134 3.60 -3.52 -10.89
C MET A 134 4.68 -2.93 -11.80
N GLU A 135 5.37 -3.78 -12.57
CA GLU A 135 6.34 -3.34 -13.57
C GLU A 135 5.71 -2.46 -14.65
N ALA A 136 4.54 -2.83 -15.17
CA ALA A 136 3.82 -2.05 -16.16
C ALA A 136 3.53 -0.63 -15.66
N GLY A 137 3.06 -0.51 -14.41
CA GLY A 137 2.82 0.77 -13.76
C GLY A 137 4.10 1.61 -13.63
N ASN A 138 5.17 1.04 -13.08
CA ASN A 138 6.43 1.76 -12.96
C ASN A 138 7.02 2.15 -14.32
N LYS A 139 6.92 1.26 -15.31
CA LYS A 139 7.35 1.50 -16.70
C LYS A 139 6.60 2.66 -17.33
N GLY A 140 5.28 2.66 -17.25
CA GLY A 140 4.44 3.73 -17.82
C GLY A 140 4.76 5.10 -17.21
N ALA A 141 5.02 5.15 -15.90
CA ALA A 141 5.46 6.38 -15.24
C ALA A 141 6.86 6.82 -15.70
N HIS A 142 7.80 5.89 -15.76
CA HIS A 142 9.17 6.15 -16.20
C HIS A 142 9.22 6.68 -17.64
N GLU A 143 8.52 6.03 -18.57
CA GLU A 143 8.47 6.44 -19.99
C GLU A 143 7.75 7.77 -20.20
N ALA A 144 6.84 8.14 -19.30
CA ALA A 144 6.24 9.47 -19.26
C ALA A 144 7.13 10.55 -18.63
N GLY A 145 8.34 10.20 -18.17
CA GLY A 145 9.33 11.12 -17.60
C GLY A 145 9.10 11.45 -16.11
N GLY A 146 8.22 10.73 -15.43
CA GLY A 146 7.94 10.93 -14.01
C GLY A 146 8.69 9.99 -13.07
N ARG A 147 8.46 10.21 -11.78
CA ARG A 147 8.95 9.34 -10.70
C ARG A 147 7.92 8.25 -10.39
N SER A 148 8.37 7.13 -9.86
CA SER A 148 7.48 6.09 -9.35
C SER A 148 8.05 5.40 -8.12
N VAL A 149 7.16 5.01 -7.20
CA VAL A 149 7.48 4.37 -5.93
C VAL A 149 7.35 2.86 -6.06
N GLY A 150 8.29 2.13 -5.45
CA GLY A 150 8.26 0.68 -5.32
C GLY A 150 8.35 0.26 -3.86
N LEU A 151 7.27 -0.31 -3.33
CA LEU A 151 7.20 -0.87 -1.98
C LEU A 151 7.39 -2.38 -2.06
N SER A 152 8.63 -2.86 -2.09
CA SER A 152 8.97 -4.29 -2.17
C SER A 152 8.91 -4.97 -0.80
N ILE A 153 8.87 -6.31 -0.79
CA ILE A 153 8.89 -7.12 0.43
C ILE A 153 9.92 -8.24 0.29
N VAL A 154 10.65 -8.53 1.37
CA VAL A 154 11.58 -9.66 1.42
C VAL A 154 10.80 -10.97 1.30
N LEU A 155 11.13 -11.76 0.28
CA LEU A 155 10.59 -13.10 0.05
C LEU A 155 11.74 -14.11 -0.10
N PRO A 156 11.53 -15.42 0.18
CA PRO A 156 12.55 -16.45 0.06
C PRO A 156 13.16 -16.60 -1.35
N HIS A 157 12.44 -16.17 -2.38
CA HIS A 157 12.96 -16.06 -3.74
C HIS A 157 13.04 -14.59 -4.10
N GLU A 158 14.23 -14.14 -4.47
CA GLU A 158 14.55 -12.74 -4.72
C GLU A 158 13.72 -12.20 -5.89
N GLN A 159 12.84 -11.25 -5.60
CA GLN A 159 12.29 -10.36 -6.62
C GLN A 159 13.15 -9.11 -6.60
N VAL A 160 14.10 -9.01 -7.53
CA VAL A 160 14.78 -7.74 -7.80
C VAL A 160 13.68 -6.73 -8.15
N PRO A 161 13.64 -5.56 -7.49
CA PRO A 161 12.72 -4.49 -7.86
C PRO A 161 12.83 -4.22 -9.36
N ASN A 162 11.71 -4.03 -10.03
CA ASN A 162 11.74 -3.79 -11.47
C ASN A 162 12.54 -2.50 -11.78
N ARG A 163 13.23 -2.50 -12.92
CA ARG A 163 14.20 -1.45 -13.30
C ARG A 163 13.60 -0.06 -13.55
N TYR A 164 12.28 0.07 -13.51
CA TYR A 164 11.57 1.32 -13.82
C TYR A 164 11.16 2.08 -12.55
N VAL A 165 11.28 1.48 -11.37
CA VAL A 165 11.11 2.19 -10.10
C VAL A 165 12.20 3.26 -9.99
N THR A 166 11.85 4.45 -9.48
CA THR A 166 12.85 5.47 -9.18
C THR A 166 13.80 4.94 -8.09
N PRO A 167 15.12 4.91 -8.32
CA PRO A 167 16.07 4.28 -7.38
C PRO A 167 15.96 4.79 -5.95
N GLU A 168 15.78 6.10 -5.76
CA GLU A 168 15.66 6.75 -4.46
C GLU A 168 14.31 6.47 -3.77
N LEU A 169 13.31 5.97 -4.51
CA LEU A 169 11.95 5.67 -4.04
C LEU A 169 11.66 4.15 -4.06
N THR A 170 12.71 3.34 -3.89
CA THR A 170 12.62 1.89 -3.79
C THR A 170 12.82 1.46 -2.35
N PHE A 171 11.77 0.92 -1.74
CA PHE A 171 11.75 0.53 -0.33
C PHE A 171 11.56 -0.98 -0.22
N ASN A 172 12.24 -1.61 0.74
CA ASN A 172 12.14 -3.05 0.98
C ASN A 172 11.70 -3.30 2.43
N PHE A 173 10.56 -3.97 2.57
CA PHE A 173 9.90 -4.22 3.85
C PHE A 173 10.10 -5.66 4.30
N HIS A 174 10.13 -5.87 5.62
CA HIS A 174 10.02 -7.19 6.22
C HIS A 174 8.60 -7.44 6.74
N TYR A 175 7.92 -6.41 7.26
CA TYR A 175 6.56 -6.55 7.79
C TYR A 175 5.49 -6.19 6.74
N PHE A 176 4.66 -7.16 6.36
CA PHE A 176 3.53 -6.94 5.44
C PHE A 176 2.58 -5.83 5.91
N ALA A 177 2.24 -5.79 7.20
CA ALA A 177 1.31 -4.80 7.73
C ALA A 177 1.80 -3.36 7.49
N VAL A 178 3.07 -3.08 7.77
CA VAL A 178 3.65 -1.74 7.58
C VAL A 178 3.69 -1.39 6.09
N ARG A 179 4.09 -2.34 5.23
CA ARG A 179 4.05 -2.17 3.78
C ARG A 179 2.65 -1.80 3.26
N LYS A 180 1.61 -2.47 3.75
CA LYS A 180 0.22 -2.19 3.37
C LYS A 180 -0.25 -0.83 3.83
N MET A 181 0.14 -0.41 5.05
CA MET A 181 -0.11 0.95 5.52
C MET A 181 0.48 1.99 4.55
N HIS A 182 1.73 1.81 4.12
CA HIS A 182 2.39 2.74 3.19
C HIS A 182 1.73 2.85 1.82
N PHE A 183 1.08 1.78 1.33
CA PHE A 183 0.27 1.90 0.12
C PHE A 183 -0.85 2.93 0.31
N LEU A 184 -1.52 2.92 1.46
CA LEU A 184 -2.76 3.67 1.68
C LEU A 184 -2.56 5.05 2.30
N MET A 185 -1.48 5.28 3.06
CA MET A 185 -1.22 6.55 3.76
C MET A 185 -1.20 7.78 2.84
N ARG A 186 -0.75 7.61 1.59
CA ARG A 186 -0.69 8.67 0.59
C ARG A 186 -1.59 8.40 -0.63
N ALA A 187 -2.39 7.33 -0.59
CA ALA A 187 -3.22 6.92 -1.71
C ALA A 187 -4.32 7.95 -2.00
N ARG A 188 -4.29 8.49 -3.21
CA ARG A 188 -5.38 9.28 -3.80
C ARG A 188 -6.34 8.41 -4.60
N ALA A 189 -5.89 7.24 -5.06
CA ALA A 189 -6.70 6.25 -5.74
C ALA A 189 -6.01 4.89 -5.66
N VAL A 190 -6.82 3.83 -5.70
CA VAL A 190 -6.38 2.43 -5.77
C VAL A 190 -6.94 1.82 -7.04
N CYS A 191 -6.05 1.38 -7.94
CA CYS A 191 -6.39 0.73 -9.19
C CYS A 191 -6.04 -0.75 -9.12
N VAL A 192 -7.05 -1.60 -9.21
CA VAL A 192 -6.99 -3.03 -8.98
C VAL A 192 -7.10 -3.78 -10.30
N PHE A 193 -5.96 -4.24 -10.81
CA PHE A 193 -5.88 -5.07 -11.99
C PHE A 193 -5.99 -6.55 -11.63
N PRO A 194 -6.39 -7.43 -12.57
CA PRO A 194 -6.49 -8.86 -12.32
C PRO A 194 -5.26 -9.45 -11.63
N GLY A 195 -5.50 -10.23 -10.60
CA GLY A 195 -4.47 -10.68 -9.68
C GLY A 195 -4.86 -11.90 -8.88
N GLY A 196 -3.95 -12.30 -7.98
CA GLY A 196 -4.14 -13.45 -7.08
C GLY A 196 -4.37 -13.00 -5.64
N PHE A 197 -3.93 -13.83 -4.69
CA PHE A 197 -4.14 -13.58 -3.26
C PHE A 197 -3.55 -12.26 -2.75
N GLY A 198 -2.36 -11.86 -3.19
CA GLY A 198 -1.79 -10.57 -2.76
C GLY A 198 -2.66 -9.38 -3.18
N THR A 199 -3.17 -9.38 -4.41
CA THR A 199 -4.08 -8.35 -4.91
C THR A 199 -5.40 -8.33 -4.15
N LEU A 200 -5.98 -9.50 -3.88
CA LEU A 200 -7.21 -9.61 -3.09
C LEU A 200 -7.01 -9.11 -1.66
N ASP A 201 -5.91 -9.50 -1.02
CA ASP A 201 -5.54 -9.12 0.35
C ASP A 201 -5.41 -7.59 0.49
N GLU A 202 -4.67 -6.94 -0.41
CA GLU A 202 -4.52 -5.48 -0.44
C GLU A 202 -5.86 -4.77 -0.75
N THR A 203 -6.66 -5.33 -1.65
CA THR A 203 -7.95 -4.75 -2.07
C THR A 203 -8.99 -4.80 -0.96
N PHE A 204 -9.16 -5.96 -0.30
CA PHE A 204 -10.13 -6.08 0.79
C PHE A 204 -9.69 -5.30 2.03
N GLU A 205 -8.40 -5.15 2.27
CA GLU A 205 -7.91 -4.25 3.32
C GLU A 205 -8.30 -2.79 3.05
N ALA A 206 -8.07 -2.30 1.83
CA ALA A 206 -8.49 -0.95 1.44
C ALA A 206 -10.01 -0.76 1.58
N LEU A 207 -10.80 -1.68 1.04
CA LEU A 207 -12.27 -1.62 1.13
C LEU A 207 -12.75 -1.64 2.59
N THR A 208 -12.18 -2.50 3.44
CA THR A 208 -12.55 -2.59 4.86
C THR A 208 -12.21 -1.32 5.62
N LEU A 209 -11.05 -0.71 5.36
CA LEU A 209 -10.65 0.54 6.00
C LEU A 209 -11.57 1.70 5.61
N ILE A 210 -12.00 1.76 4.35
CA ILE A 210 -12.97 2.76 3.87
C ILE A 210 -14.36 2.47 4.46
N GLN A 211 -14.82 1.22 4.39
CA GLN A 211 -16.13 0.77 4.89
C GLN A 211 -16.33 1.14 6.36
N THR A 212 -15.29 0.96 7.18
CA THR A 212 -15.30 1.19 8.63
C THR A 212 -14.97 2.63 9.04
N GLY A 213 -14.72 3.52 8.08
CA GLY A 213 -14.37 4.93 8.35
C GLY A 213 -12.98 5.14 8.96
N ARG A 214 -12.14 4.09 8.99
CA ARG A 214 -10.73 4.17 9.45
C ARG A 214 -9.84 4.87 8.43
N MET A 215 -10.27 4.91 7.17
CA MET A 215 -9.66 5.65 6.06
C MET A 215 -10.71 6.55 5.39
N GLU A 216 -10.27 7.65 4.78
CA GLU A 216 -11.10 8.46 3.90
C GLU A 216 -11.54 7.66 2.67
N ARG A 217 -12.74 7.94 2.15
CA ARG A 217 -13.19 7.39 0.87
C ARG A 217 -12.24 7.87 -0.21
N GLN A 218 -11.73 6.92 -0.99
CA GLN A 218 -10.92 7.15 -2.16
C GLN A 218 -11.46 6.29 -3.31
N PRO A 219 -11.21 6.65 -4.58
CA PRO A 219 -11.50 5.80 -5.72
C PRO A 219 -10.84 4.43 -5.59
N VAL A 220 -11.64 3.36 -5.63
CA VAL A 220 -11.17 1.98 -5.78
C VAL A 220 -11.70 1.46 -7.11
N LEU A 221 -10.81 1.25 -8.07
CA LEU A 221 -11.16 0.98 -9.46
C LEU A 221 -10.72 -0.43 -9.88
N PHE A 222 -11.68 -1.29 -10.16
CA PHE A 222 -11.45 -2.65 -10.63
C PHE A 222 -11.37 -2.70 -12.15
N PHE A 223 -10.22 -3.08 -12.68
CA PHE A 223 -10.03 -3.27 -14.12
C PHE A 223 -10.56 -4.63 -14.56
N GLY A 224 -11.44 -4.64 -15.56
CA GLY A 224 -11.96 -5.84 -16.20
C GLY A 224 -13.08 -6.49 -15.38
N ARG A 225 -14.31 -5.96 -15.50
CA ARG A 225 -15.49 -6.42 -14.74
C ARG A 225 -15.68 -7.93 -14.79
N SER A 226 -15.61 -8.50 -16.01
CA SER A 226 -15.83 -9.93 -16.24
C SER A 226 -14.85 -10.82 -15.48
N PHE A 227 -13.60 -10.36 -15.24
CA PHE A 227 -12.66 -11.12 -14.43
C PHE A 227 -13.13 -11.16 -12.97
N TRP A 228 -13.46 -10.00 -12.39
CA TRP A 228 -13.79 -9.89 -10.98
C TRP A 228 -15.13 -10.50 -10.59
N GLU A 229 -16.17 -10.33 -11.40
CA GLU A 229 -17.46 -11.00 -11.19
C GLU A 229 -17.33 -12.54 -11.31
N GLY A 230 -16.32 -13.02 -12.05
CA GLY A 230 -15.97 -14.44 -12.09
C GLY A 230 -15.21 -14.95 -10.87
N VAL A 231 -14.61 -14.06 -10.07
CA VAL A 231 -13.84 -14.41 -8.86
C VAL A 231 -14.70 -14.22 -7.60
N ILE A 232 -15.46 -13.13 -7.53
CA ILE A 232 -16.23 -12.73 -6.36
C ILE A 232 -17.64 -12.33 -6.81
N ASN A 233 -18.64 -12.91 -6.18
CA ASN A 233 -20.02 -12.45 -6.31
C ASN A 233 -20.31 -11.48 -5.16
N PHE A 234 -20.21 -10.18 -5.42
CA PHE A 234 -20.38 -9.14 -4.42
C PHE A 234 -21.83 -9.02 -3.96
N GLU A 235 -22.78 -9.26 -4.86
CA GLU A 235 -24.21 -9.28 -4.57
C GLU A 235 -24.56 -10.37 -3.56
N LYS A 236 -23.91 -11.54 -3.64
CA LYS A 236 -24.09 -12.61 -2.64
C LYS A 236 -23.62 -12.21 -1.25
N LEU A 237 -22.65 -11.29 -1.12
CA LEU A 237 -22.25 -10.77 0.19
C LEU A 237 -23.35 -9.85 0.77
N VAL A 238 -23.98 -9.03 -0.07
CA VAL A 238 -25.14 -8.21 0.30
C VAL A 238 -26.33 -9.08 0.66
N GLU A 239 -26.68 -10.06 -0.18
CA GLU A 239 -27.78 -11.00 0.09
C GLU A 239 -27.57 -11.80 1.37
N ALA A 240 -26.33 -12.18 1.68
CA ALA A 240 -25.97 -12.85 2.92
C ALA A 240 -25.92 -11.92 4.14
N GLY A 241 -26.07 -10.60 3.96
CA GLY A 241 -26.02 -9.60 5.02
C GLY A 241 -24.62 -9.38 5.62
N THR A 242 -23.55 -9.78 4.92
CA THR A 242 -22.17 -9.60 5.41
C THR A 242 -21.58 -8.24 5.08
N ILE A 243 -22.17 -7.54 4.10
CA ILE A 243 -21.94 -6.13 3.77
C ILE A 243 -23.28 -5.47 3.43
N SER A 244 -23.32 -4.14 3.45
CA SER A 244 -24.53 -3.38 3.06
C SER A 244 -24.56 -3.09 1.56
N PRO A 245 -25.74 -2.84 0.97
CA PRO A 245 -25.84 -2.43 -0.44
C PRO A 245 -24.96 -1.21 -0.78
N GLU A 246 -24.86 -0.23 0.12
CA GLU A 246 -24.05 0.98 -0.03
C GLU A 246 -22.52 0.71 0.00
N ASP A 247 -22.11 -0.49 0.38
CA ASP A 247 -20.70 -0.89 0.31
C ASP A 247 -20.26 -1.21 -1.13
N LEU A 248 -21.22 -1.48 -2.03
CA LEU A 248 -20.94 -1.62 -3.46
C LEU A 248 -20.57 -0.28 -4.11
N ASP A 249 -20.92 0.85 -3.49
CA ASP A 249 -20.52 2.20 -3.93
C ASP A 249 -19.08 2.55 -3.53
N LEU A 250 -18.37 1.65 -2.85
CA LEU A 250 -16.97 1.86 -2.47
C LEU A 250 -16.00 1.60 -3.61
N PHE A 251 -16.45 0.95 -4.69
CA PHE A 251 -15.63 0.67 -5.85
C PHE A 251 -16.39 0.83 -7.17
N ARG A 252 -15.66 0.94 -8.28
CA ARG A 252 -16.23 0.95 -9.63
C ARG A 252 -15.44 0.03 -10.54
N PHE A 253 -16.13 -0.58 -11.51
CA PHE A 253 -15.48 -1.30 -12.60
C PHE A 253 -15.12 -0.35 -13.74
N VAL A 254 -13.96 -0.57 -14.34
CA VAL A 254 -13.45 0.18 -15.50
C VAL A 254 -12.78 -0.80 -16.48
N GLU A 255 -12.78 -0.46 -17.77
CA GLU A 255 -12.17 -1.31 -18.80
C GLU A 255 -10.92 -0.67 -19.41
N THR A 256 -10.79 0.66 -19.32
CA THR A 256 -9.67 1.42 -19.92
C THR A 256 -8.98 2.36 -18.94
N ALA A 257 -7.73 2.68 -19.24
CA ALA A 257 -6.94 3.67 -18.51
C ALA A 257 -7.59 5.07 -18.52
N GLU A 258 -8.20 5.45 -19.65
CA GLU A 258 -8.92 6.71 -19.81
C GLU A 258 -10.17 6.77 -18.92
N GLU A 259 -11.01 5.73 -18.92
CA GLU A 259 -12.15 5.61 -17.99
C GLU A 259 -11.70 5.67 -16.53
N ALA A 260 -10.59 5.01 -16.20
CA ALA A 260 -10.07 5.03 -14.85
C ALA A 260 -9.62 6.43 -14.43
N LEU A 261 -8.92 7.17 -15.30
CA LEU A 261 -8.52 8.54 -15.01
C LEU A 261 -9.75 9.43 -14.75
N GLU A 262 -10.75 9.36 -15.63
CA GLU A 262 -12.01 10.10 -15.48
C GLU A 262 -12.73 9.73 -14.17
N ALA A 263 -12.76 8.44 -13.82
CA ALA A 263 -13.36 7.96 -12.57
C ALA A 263 -12.63 8.45 -11.32
N ILE A 264 -11.29 8.57 -11.35
CA ILE A 264 -10.52 9.15 -10.23
C ILE A 264 -10.88 10.63 -10.05
N GLU A 265 -11.03 11.37 -11.14
CA GLU A 265 -11.29 12.82 -11.12
C GLU A 265 -12.73 13.15 -10.71
N SER A 266 -13.69 12.32 -11.09
CA SER A 266 -15.12 12.50 -10.85
C SER A 266 -15.66 11.75 -9.62
N TRP A 267 -14.79 11.25 -8.76
CA TRP A 267 -15.20 10.41 -7.64
C TRP A 267 -15.95 11.17 -6.54
N GLU A 268 -17.21 10.79 -6.34
CA GLU A 268 -18.05 11.42 -5.32
C GLU A 268 -17.65 10.99 -3.90
N GLY A 269 -17.54 11.97 -3.01
CA GLY A 269 -17.19 11.74 -1.60
C GLY A 269 -15.71 11.45 -1.34
N ALA A 270 -14.82 11.62 -2.34
CA ALA A 270 -13.38 11.53 -2.13
C ALA A 270 -12.92 12.45 -0.97
N GLY A 271 -12.11 11.91 -0.05
CA GLY A 271 -11.64 12.64 1.14
C GLY A 271 -12.62 12.69 2.31
N THR A 272 -13.85 12.16 2.19
CA THR A 272 -14.80 12.09 3.31
C THR A 272 -14.66 10.79 4.10
N LYS A 273 -14.96 10.78 5.41
CA LYS A 273 -15.00 9.56 6.23
C LYS A 273 -16.43 9.20 6.57
N ARG A 274 -16.73 7.90 6.60
CA ARG A 274 -17.99 7.41 7.16
C ARG A 274 -18.00 7.65 8.67
N SER A 275 -19.07 8.26 9.17
CA SER A 275 -19.35 8.37 10.61
C SER A 275 -20.06 7.15 11.17
N GLU A 276 -20.76 6.40 10.31
CA GLU A 276 -21.53 5.21 10.66
C GLU A 276 -21.30 4.12 9.60
N ILE A 277 -21.37 2.85 10.03
CA ILE A 277 -21.31 1.69 9.13
C ILE A 277 -22.76 1.35 8.74
N PRO A 278 -23.13 1.44 7.45
CA PRO A 278 -24.47 1.09 6.99
C PRO A 278 -24.89 -0.33 7.39
N GLY A 279 -26.20 -0.58 7.51
CA GLY A 279 -26.80 -1.90 7.81
C GLY A 279 -26.51 -2.50 9.19
N ARG A 280 -25.60 -1.92 9.98
CA ARG A 280 -25.22 -2.47 11.30
C ARG A 280 -26.24 -2.17 12.41
N LYS A 281 -26.97 -1.04 12.32
CA LYS A 281 -27.99 -0.66 13.31
C LYS A 281 -29.21 -1.59 13.28
N ASP A 282 -29.46 -2.24 12.16
CA ASP A 282 -30.64 -3.10 11.94
C ASP A 282 -30.51 -4.47 12.61
N LEU A 283 -29.31 -4.82 13.11
CA LEU A 283 -29.03 -6.10 13.77
C LEU A 283 -29.35 -6.11 15.27
N GLY A 284 -29.84 -4.99 15.83
CA GLY A 284 -30.08 -4.82 17.26
C GLY A 284 -28.79 -4.77 18.08
N ASP A 285 -28.78 -4.01 19.17
CA ASP A 285 -27.70 -4.12 20.14
C ASP A 285 -27.98 -5.36 21.02
N PRO A 286 -27.11 -6.40 21.05
CA PRO A 286 -27.33 -7.57 21.91
C PRO A 286 -27.41 -7.22 23.40
N THR A 287 -27.11 -5.98 23.80
CA THR A 287 -27.29 -5.52 25.18
C THR A 287 -28.68 -4.95 25.52
N GLU A 288 -29.61 -4.82 24.56
CA GLU A 288 -30.94 -4.24 24.82
C GLU A 288 -32.08 -5.25 25.08
N GLU A 289 -31.84 -6.57 25.03
CA GLU A 289 -32.86 -7.56 25.40
C GLU A 289 -32.60 -8.17 26.79
N GLY A 290 -33.39 -7.74 27.79
CA GLY A 290 -33.57 -8.51 29.05
C GLY A 290 -33.45 -7.73 30.37
N GLY A 291 -34.21 -6.65 30.54
CA GLY A 291 -34.57 -6.19 31.88
C GLY A 291 -35.75 -7.04 32.41
N PRO A 292 -35.70 -7.64 33.60
CA PRO A 292 -36.79 -8.49 34.09
C PRO A 292 -38.05 -7.66 34.27
N GLU A 293 -39.14 -8.12 33.64
CA GLU A 293 -40.49 -7.63 33.89
C GLU A 293 -40.81 -7.84 35.38
N ASP A 294 -41.09 -6.73 36.05
CA ASP A 294 -41.49 -6.67 37.45
C ASP A 294 -42.90 -7.27 37.57
N GLU A 295 -42.99 -8.59 37.78
CA GLU A 295 -44.23 -9.26 38.17
C GLU A 295 -44.59 -8.83 39.60
N GLY A 296 -45.20 -7.65 39.70
CA GLY A 296 -45.91 -7.18 40.89
C GLY A 296 -47.14 -8.04 41.17
N GLY A 297 -46.91 -9.18 41.81
CA GLY A 297 -47.95 -10.02 42.39
C GLY A 297 -48.61 -9.33 43.59
N ALA A 298 -49.85 -8.90 43.41
CA ALA A 298 -50.77 -8.55 44.48
C ALA A 298 -51.33 -9.82 45.14
N ALA A 299 -51.18 -9.92 46.47
CA ALA A 299 -52.10 -10.47 47.48
C ALA A 299 -51.32 -11.05 48.68
#